data_AF-A0A5C4MVB1-F1
#
_entry.id   AF-A0A5C4MVB1-F1
#
_cell.length_a   1.000
_cell.length_b   1.000
_cell.length_c   1.000
_cell.angle_alpha   90.00
_cell.angle_beta   90.00
_cell.angle_gamma   90.00
#
_symmetry.space_group_name_H-M   'P 1'
#
loop_
_entity.id
_entity.type
_entity.pdbx_description
1 polymer ?
#
loop_
_entity_poly.entity_id
_entity_poly.type
_entity_poly.pdbx_seq_one_letter_code
_entity_poly.pdbx_strand_id
1 'polypeptide(L)'
;MPYDMSMITSKGSQAPEALLKPKPFLQRGNGHQRANRRKAQEFVRQNLPGLTVLDEGSVRFEGYGTCHFAAYTDPKGAMISTPHRNDNEYGSVAWHSRDHIMMVRDMGDGRRVVVYVCPIPPLFGRRTVGRHGVSWNDVRTLAVYKPTFLIS
;
A
#
# COMPACT_ATOMS: atom_id res chain seq x y z
N MET A 1 -48.95 21.23 -43.34
CA MET A 1 -47.69 20.55 -42.96
C MET A 1 -47.93 19.84 -41.64
N PRO A 2 -47.87 18.49 -41.58
CA PRO A 2 -48.07 17.75 -40.34
C PRO A 2 -46.72 17.27 -39.80
N TYR A 3 -46.49 17.43 -38.50
CA TYR A 3 -45.72 16.46 -37.73
C TYR A 3 -46.54 16.13 -36.49
N ASP A 4 -47.09 14.92 -36.53
CA ASP A 4 -47.83 14.27 -35.46
C ASP A 4 -46.85 13.92 -34.33
N MET A 5 -47.06 14.51 -33.16
CA MET A 5 -46.38 14.13 -31.93
C MET A 5 -47.25 13.15 -31.17
N SER A 6 -47.11 11.87 -31.47
CA SER A 6 -47.66 10.79 -30.64
C SER A 6 -46.61 9.70 -30.38
N MET A 7 -46.07 9.78 -29.15
CA MET A 7 -46.01 8.67 -28.20
C MET A 7 -45.04 7.48 -28.42
N ILE A 8 -44.05 7.42 -27.50
CA ILE A 8 -43.55 6.22 -26.76
C ILE A 8 -42.62 5.30 -27.62
N THR A 9 -41.43 4.85 -27.23
CA THR A 9 -40.96 4.30 -25.96
C THR A 9 -39.43 4.42 -25.80
N SER A 10 -39.02 4.88 -24.62
CA SER A 10 -37.90 4.38 -23.80
C SER A 10 -36.95 3.35 -24.44
N LYS A 11 -35.78 3.81 -24.89
CA LYS A 11 -34.52 3.08 -24.66
C LYS A 11 -33.44 4.08 -24.32
N GLY A 12 -33.62 4.74 -23.17
CA GLY A 12 -32.47 5.15 -22.39
C GLY A 12 -31.78 3.87 -21.97
N SER A 13 -30.78 3.44 -22.73
CA SER A 13 -29.80 2.46 -22.28
C SER A 13 -29.09 3.09 -21.07
N GLN A 14 -29.69 2.94 -19.89
CA GLN A 14 -28.92 2.92 -18.67
C GLN A 14 -27.92 1.79 -18.90
N ALA A 15 -26.67 2.18 -19.17
CA ALA A 15 -25.56 1.26 -19.07
C ALA A 15 -25.74 0.51 -17.74
N PRO A 16 -25.60 -0.82 -17.71
CA PRO A 16 -25.71 -1.55 -16.46
C PRO A 16 -24.80 -0.84 -15.47
N GLU A 17 -25.31 -0.51 -14.28
CA GLU A 17 -24.49 -0.16 -13.13
C GLU A 17 -23.48 -1.29 -12.99
N ALA A 18 -22.35 -1.17 -13.68
CA ALA A 18 -21.19 -1.99 -13.48
C ALA A 18 -20.81 -1.61 -12.07
N LEU A 19 -21.31 -2.39 -11.09
CA LEU A 19 -21.00 -2.36 -9.67
C LEU A 19 -19.67 -1.64 -9.52
N LEU A 20 -19.74 -0.33 -9.23
CA LEU A 20 -18.59 0.56 -9.28
C LEU A 20 -17.67 0.04 -8.17
N LYS A 21 -16.80 -0.91 -8.54
CA LYS A 21 -15.87 -1.50 -7.59
C LYS A 21 -15.06 -0.32 -7.10
N PRO A 22 -15.12 -0.01 -5.80
CA PRO A 22 -14.43 1.15 -5.26
C PRO A 22 -12.98 1.09 -5.71
N LYS A 23 -12.50 2.19 -6.31
CA LYS A 23 -11.15 2.22 -6.87
C LYS A 23 -10.15 2.09 -5.72
N PRO A 24 -9.10 1.26 -5.87
CA PRO A 24 -8.08 1.14 -4.85
C PRO A 24 -7.43 2.50 -4.60
N PHE A 25 -7.00 2.73 -3.36
CA PHE A 25 -6.34 3.97 -2.97
C PHE A 25 -4.96 4.09 -3.61
N LEU A 26 -4.23 3.00 -3.72
CA LEU A 26 -2.96 2.89 -4.41
C LEU A 26 -3.15 2.22 -5.77
N GLN A 27 -2.41 2.67 -6.78
CA GLN A 27 -2.53 2.14 -8.13
C GLN A 27 -1.73 0.83 -8.26
N ARG A 28 -2.31 -0.19 -8.90
CA ARG A 28 -1.63 -1.46 -9.16
C ARG A 28 -0.70 -1.33 -10.37
N GLY A 29 0.37 -2.12 -10.40
CA GLY A 29 1.33 -2.17 -11.52
C GLY A 29 2.68 -1.52 -11.20
N ASN A 30 3.71 -1.94 -11.93
CA ASN A 30 5.11 -1.62 -11.62
C ASN A 30 5.48 -0.13 -11.82
N GLY A 31 4.71 0.62 -12.63
CA GLY A 31 4.97 2.04 -12.91
C GLY A 31 4.59 3.01 -11.79
N HIS A 32 3.82 2.57 -10.78
CA HIS A 32 3.23 3.48 -9.79
C HIS A 32 3.95 3.50 -8.43
N GLN A 33 5.07 2.79 -8.30
CA GLN A 33 5.73 2.57 -7.01
C GLN A 33 6.11 3.87 -6.29
N ARG A 34 6.74 4.82 -6.99
CA ARG A 34 7.13 6.13 -6.41
C ARG A 34 5.91 6.99 -6.06
N ALA A 35 4.94 7.07 -6.97
CA ALA A 35 3.71 7.85 -6.76
C ALA A 35 2.88 7.30 -5.60
N ASN A 36 2.70 5.98 -5.52
CA ASN A 36 2.02 5.31 -4.41
C ASN A 36 2.72 5.57 -3.08
N ARG A 37 4.05 5.54 -3.07
CA ARG A 37 4.83 5.80 -1.86
C ARG A 37 4.63 7.22 -1.37
N ARG A 38 4.73 8.23 -2.24
CA ARG A 38 4.45 9.64 -1.89
C ARG A 38 3.02 9.82 -1.38
N LYS A 39 2.04 9.23 -2.06
CA LYS A 39 0.63 9.27 -1.64
C LYS A 39 0.44 8.64 -0.26
N ALA A 40 1.08 7.49 -0.01
CA ALA A 40 1.02 6.81 1.27
C ALA A 40 1.75 7.60 2.38
N GLN A 41 2.88 8.26 2.07
CA GLN A 41 3.60 9.12 3.02
C GLN A 41 2.71 10.29 3.47
N GLU A 42 2.06 10.95 2.52
CA GLU A 42 1.15 12.05 2.85
C GLU A 42 -0.03 11.57 3.70
N PHE A 43 -0.60 10.41 3.35
CA PHE A 43 -1.67 9.80 4.13
C PHE A 43 -1.25 9.51 5.57
N VAL A 44 -0.10 8.87 5.79
CA VAL A 44 0.36 8.57 7.15
C VAL A 44 0.77 9.83 7.91
N ARG A 45 1.31 10.85 7.23
CA ARG A 45 1.64 12.14 7.86
C ARG A 45 0.39 12.83 8.42
N GLN A 46 -0.75 12.70 7.74
CA GLN A 46 -2.02 13.26 8.19
C GLN A 46 -2.69 12.44 9.29
N ASN A 47 -2.48 11.12 9.32
CA ASN A 47 -3.22 10.19 10.19
C ASN A 47 -2.41 9.65 11.40
N LEU A 48 -1.09 9.81 11.40
CA LEU A 48 -0.19 9.36 12.47
C LEU A 48 0.49 10.55 13.15
N PRO A 49 -0.03 11.03 14.28
CA PRO A 49 0.66 12.01 15.10
C PRO A 49 2.07 11.53 15.47
N GLY A 50 3.04 12.44 15.49
CA GLY A 50 4.44 12.09 15.79
C GLY A 50 5.22 11.47 14.62
N LEU A 51 4.64 11.41 13.41
CA LEU A 51 5.34 10.99 12.20
C LEU A 51 5.95 12.18 11.46
N THR A 52 7.24 12.10 11.13
CA THR A 52 7.96 13.06 10.30
C THR A 52 8.50 12.37 9.05
N VAL A 53 8.21 12.92 7.86
CA VAL A 53 8.80 12.45 6.60
C VAL A 53 10.22 12.98 6.50
N LEU A 54 11.20 12.09 6.27
CA LEU A 54 12.60 12.47 6.14
C LEU A 54 13.00 12.59 4.67
N ASP A 55 12.66 11.56 3.88
CA ASP A 55 12.95 11.47 2.45
C ASP A 55 11.94 10.53 1.77
N GLU A 56 12.08 10.31 0.45
CA GLU A 56 11.17 9.44 -0.31
C GLU A 56 11.13 7.99 0.22
N GLY A 57 12.17 7.50 0.89
CA GLY A 57 12.25 6.13 1.40
C GLY A 57 12.10 6.00 2.91
N SER A 58 11.98 7.10 3.66
CA SER A 58 12.16 7.06 5.12
C SER A 58 11.23 8.01 5.87
N VAL A 59 10.81 7.57 7.05
CA VAL A 59 10.07 8.38 8.02
C VAL A 59 10.69 8.21 9.40
N ARG A 60 10.57 9.20 10.27
CA ARG A 60 10.78 9.06 11.71
C ARG A 60 9.42 8.96 12.37
N PHE A 61 9.21 7.93 13.18
CA PHE A 61 7.97 7.73 13.91
C PHE A 61 8.27 7.53 15.40
N GLU A 62 7.64 8.35 16.23
CA GLU A 62 7.82 8.33 17.67
C GLU A 62 7.57 6.93 18.25
N GLY A 63 8.44 6.48 19.15
CA GLY A 63 8.42 5.12 19.72
C GLY A 63 9.07 4.03 18.85
N TYR A 64 9.33 4.28 17.57
CA TYR A 64 9.91 3.27 16.64
C TYR A 64 11.18 3.75 15.92
N GLY A 65 11.54 5.03 16.07
CA GLY A 65 12.74 5.61 15.48
C GLY A 65 12.62 5.85 13.98
N THR A 66 13.73 5.71 13.26
CA THR A 66 13.77 5.90 11.81
C THR A 66 13.34 4.60 11.12
N CYS A 67 12.21 4.65 10.41
CA CYS A 67 11.65 3.54 9.67
C CYS A 67 11.94 3.67 8.17
N HIS A 68 12.22 2.54 7.51
CA HIS A 68 12.05 2.45 6.05
C HIS A 68 10.57 2.56 5.71
N PHE A 69 10.25 3.18 4.58
CA PHE A 69 8.86 3.42 4.18
C PHE A 69 8.56 2.76 2.85
N ALA A 70 7.54 1.90 2.84
CA ALA A 70 7.09 1.19 1.65
C ALA A 70 5.56 1.14 1.57
N ALA A 71 5.05 1.10 0.33
CA ALA A 71 3.62 1.05 0.04
C ALA A 71 3.31 -0.12 -0.89
N TYR A 72 2.27 -0.89 -0.57
CA TYR A 72 1.97 -2.16 -1.22
C TYR A 72 0.51 -2.26 -1.65
N THR A 73 0.33 -2.85 -2.83
CA THR A 73 -0.98 -3.20 -3.42
C THR A 73 -1.13 -4.70 -3.68
N ASP A 74 -0.08 -5.48 -3.49
CA ASP A 74 -0.08 -6.91 -3.75
C ASP A 74 -0.91 -7.65 -2.68
N PRO A 75 -1.88 -8.50 -3.08
CA PRO A 75 -2.76 -9.18 -2.13
C PRO A 75 -2.06 -10.31 -1.36
N LYS A 76 -0.95 -10.86 -1.85
CA LYS A 76 -0.28 -12.04 -1.28
C LYS A 76 0.76 -11.67 -0.23
N GLY A 77 1.52 -10.59 -0.43
CA GLY A 77 2.55 -10.22 0.53
C GLY A 77 3.27 -8.91 0.24
N ALA A 78 4.20 -8.59 1.13
CA ALA A 78 5.09 -7.45 1.00
C ALA A 78 6.43 -7.93 0.40
N MET A 79 6.80 -7.38 -0.75
CA MET A 79 8.15 -7.58 -1.28
C MET A 79 9.13 -6.74 -0.46
N ILE A 80 10.05 -7.40 0.25
CA ILE A 80 11.01 -6.74 1.15
C ILE A 80 12.47 -6.96 0.74
N SER A 81 12.72 -7.68 -0.36
CA SER A 81 14.05 -7.84 -0.98
C SER A 81 13.94 -7.83 -2.52
N THR A 82 15.00 -7.51 -3.26
CA THR A 82 14.99 -7.50 -4.74
C THR A 82 15.24 -8.90 -5.29
N PRO A 83 14.56 -9.31 -6.39
CA PRO A 83 14.69 -10.66 -6.94
C PRO A 83 15.87 -10.89 -7.91
N HIS A 84 16.58 -9.84 -8.35
CA HIS A 84 17.51 -9.92 -9.49
C HIS A 84 19.01 -9.95 -9.15
N ARG A 85 19.38 -9.88 -7.87
CA ARG A 85 20.77 -10.05 -7.44
C ARG A 85 20.77 -11.04 -6.28
N ASN A 86 21.78 -11.91 -6.22
CA ASN A 86 22.05 -12.74 -5.03
C ASN A 86 22.37 -11.88 -3.80
N ASP A 87 22.49 -10.58 -4.01
CA ASP A 87 22.59 -9.55 -2.99
C ASP A 87 21.19 -9.22 -2.47
N ASN A 88 21.05 -9.07 -1.15
CA ASN A 88 19.83 -8.65 -0.48
C ASN A 88 19.44 -7.18 -0.83
N GLU A 89 19.49 -6.79 -2.10
CA GLU A 89 19.65 -5.43 -2.61
C GLU A 89 18.36 -4.57 -2.62
N TYR A 90 17.31 -5.00 -1.90
CA TYR A 90 16.39 -4.03 -1.26
C TYR A 90 16.95 -3.67 0.12
N GLY A 91 18.26 -3.46 0.12
CA GLY A 91 19.16 -3.53 1.25
C GLY A 91 20.56 -3.19 0.78
N SER A 92 20.71 -1.97 0.27
CA SER A 92 21.96 -1.28 0.59
C SER A 92 22.10 -1.30 2.12
N VAL A 93 23.34 -1.20 2.63
CA VAL A 93 23.65 -1.13 4.07
C VAL A 93 22.69 -0.22 4.85
N ALA A 94 22.08 0.78 4.19
CA ALA A 94 21.03 1.64 4.74
C ALA A 94 19.74 0.93 5.21
N TRP A 95 19.36 -0.25 4.70
CA TRP A 95 18.22 -1.02 5.25
C TRP A 95 18.53 -1.71 6.56
N HIS A 96 19.73 -2.26 6.64
CA HIS A 96 20.24 -2.85 7.87
C HIS A 96 20.56 -1.81 8.94
N SER A 97 20.76 -0.54 8.57
CA SER A 97 21.01 0.55 9.51
C SER A 97 19.74 1.09 10.18
N ARG A 98 18.55 0.55 9.87
CA ARG A 98 17.28 0.97 10.49
C ARG A 98 16.66 -0.21 11.23
N ASP A 99 16.02 0.07 12.36
CA ASP A 99 15.43 -0.97 13.20
C ASP A 99 14.10 -1.51 12.62
N HIS A 100 13.36 -0.63 11.93
CA HIS A 100 11.99 -0.90 11.51
C HIS A 100 11.71 -0.56 10.05
N ILE A 101 10.70 -1.25 9.50
CA ILE A 101 10.04 -0.90 8.25
C ILE A 101 8.57 -0.57 8.54
N MET A 102 8.11 0.57 8.04
CA MET A 102 6.73 0.98 7.96
C MET A 102 6.16 0.61 6.57
N MET A 103 5.15 -0.26 6.57
CA MET A 103 4.48 -0.76 5.38
C MET A 103 3.04 -0.26 5.35
N VAL A 104 2.69 0.47 4.30
CA VAL A 104 1.30 0.87 4.03
C VAL A 104 0.68 -0.11 3.05
N ARG A 105 -0.34 -0.85 3.49
CA ARG A 105 -1.06 -1.83 2.69
C ARG A 105 -2.42 -1.29 2.31
N ASP A 106 -2.66 -1.14 1.01
CA ASP A 106 -4.01 -0.96 0.48
C ASP A 106 -4.72 -2.33 0.41
N MET A 107 -5.92 -2.42 1.00
CA MET A 107 -6.72 -3.64 0.95
C MET A 107 -7.35 -3.88 -0.44
N GLY A 108 -7.30 -2.87 -1.32
CA GLY A 108 -7.84 -2.91 -2.67
C GLY A 108 -9.36 -2.73 -2.74
N ASP A 109 -10.00 -2.43 -1.60
CA ASP A 109 -11.43 -2.15 -1.49
C ASP A 109 -11.73 -0.65 -1.58
N GLY A 110 -10.71 0.19 -1.80
CA GLY A 110 -10.83 1.65 -1.88
C GLY A 110 -11.27 2.32 -0.59
N ARG A 111 -11.41 1.56 0.51
CA ARG A 111 -11.97 2.03 1.78
C ARG A 111 -10.98 1.93 2.91
N ARG A 112 -10.08 0.94 2.89
CA ARG A 112 -9.20 0.65 4.02
C ARG A 112 -7.73 0.56 3.63
N VAL A 113 -6.92 1.18 4.47
CA VAL A 113 -5.47 1.05 4.47
C VAL A 113 -5.01 0.57 5.84
N VAL A 114 -4.10 -0.39 5.87
CA VAL A 114 -3.47 -0.86 7.11
C VAL A 114 -2.02 -0.42 7.11
N VAL A 115 -1.57 0.21 8.18
CA VAL A 115 -0.16 0.54 8.38
C VAL A 115 0.44 -0.52 9.30
N TYR A 116 1.58 -1.10 8.92
CA TYR A 116 2.34 -2.00 9.78
C TYR A 116 3.70 -1.37 10.07
N VAL A 117 4.16 -1.44 11.32
CA VAL A 117 5.58 -1.22 11.65
C VAL A 117 6.14 -2.54 12.14
N CYS A 118 7.17 -3.02 11.48
CA CYS A 118 7.79 -4.31 11.76
C CYS A 118 9.29 -4.15 11.97
N PRO A 119 9.90 -4.89 12.92
CA PRO A 119 11.35 -4.98 13.00
C PRO A 119 11.89 -5.66 11.74
N ILE A 120 12.96 -5.12 11.17
CA ILE A 120 13.54 -5.63 9.91
C ILE A 120 14.18 -7.02 10.08
N PRO A 121 15.03 -7.30 11.10
CA PRO A 121 15.73 -8.58 11.17
C PRO A 121 14.80 -9.82 11.20
N PRO A 122 13.70 -9.85 11.98
CA PRO A 122 12.78 -10.99 11.99
C PRO A 122 12.05 -11.23 10.66
N LEU A 123 11.82 -10.18 9.85
CA LEU A 123 11.15 -10.31 8.56
C LEU A 123 11.99 -11.10 7.56
N PHE A 124 13.32 -10.95 7.58
CA PHE A 124 14.20 -11.66 6.65
C PHE A 124 14.20 -13.17 6.85
N GLY A 125 13.97 -13.64 8.08
CA GLY A 125 13.80 -15.05 8.41
C GLY A 125 12.45 -15.64 7.96
N ARG A 126 11.51 -14.82 7.49
CA ARG A 126 10.16 -15.22 7.07
C ARG A 126 9.91 -15.05 5.56
N ARG A 127 10.96 -14.84 4.77
CA ARG A 127 10.84 -14.69 3.30
C ARG A 127 10.32 -15.99 2.68
N THR A 128 9.12 -15.94 2.12
CA THR A 128 8.40 -17.09 1.56
C THR A 128 7.80 -16.80 0.19
N VAL A 129 7.40 -15.56 -0.09
CA VAL A 129 6.77 -15.17 -1.35
C VAL A 129 7.85 -14.91 -2.41
N GLY A 130 7.98 -15.81 -3.39
CA GLY A 130 8.97 -15.68 -4.47
C GLY A 130 10.41 -15.58 -3.97
N ARG A 131 10.73 -16.15 -2.79
CA ARG A 131 12.02 -16.06 -2.06
C ARG A 131 12.45 -14.68 -1.55
N HIS A 132 11.66 -13.64 -1.84
CA HIS A 132 12.05 -12.25 -1.56
C HIS A 132 11.00 -11.43 -0.81
N GLY A 133 9.75 -11.91 -0.76
CA GLY A 133 8.64 -11.29 -0.04
C GLY A 133 8.22 -12.08 1.19
N VAL A 134 7.48 -11.41 2.06
CA VAL A 134 6.90 -11.97 3.28
C VAL A 134 5.38 -11.95 3.17
N SER A 135 4.71 -13.00 3.63
CA SER A 135 3.24 -13.07 3.58
C SER A 135 2.62 -12.02 4.49
N TRP A 136 1.42 -11.53 4.16
CA TRP A 136 0.70 -10.61 5.05
C TRP A 136 0.35 -11.20 6.41
N ASN A 137 0.30 -12.53 6.54
CA ASN A 137 0.09 -13.18 7.82
C ASN A 137 1.34 -13.08 8.71
N ASP A 138 2.52 -13.28 8.14
CA ASP A 138 3.79 -13.11 8.84
C ASP A 138 4.03 -11.64 9.22
N VAL A 139 3.75 -10.70 8.30
CA VAL A 139 3.80 -9.25 8.59
C VAL A 139 2.91 -8.91 9.78
N ARG A 140 1.66 -9.39 9.80
CA ARG A 140 0.70 -9.12 10.89
C ARG A 140 1.14 -9.70 12.23
N THR A 141 1.80 -10.86 12.20
CA THR A 141 2.34 -11.53 13.39
C THR A 141 3.54 -10.77 13.96
N LEU A 142 4.42 -10.26 13.09
CA LEU A 142 5.64 -9.55 13.48
C LEU A 142 5.44 -8.05 13.73
N ALA A 143 4.34 -7.47 13.27
CA ALA A 143 4.08 -6.05 13.43
C ALA A 143 3.92 -5.65 14.90
N VAL A 144 4.76 -4.71 15.33
CA VAL A 144 4.70 -4.07 16.65
C VAL A 144 3.69 -2.92 16.68
N TYR A 145 3.28 -2.43 15.50
CA TYR A 145 2.23 -1.43 15.31
C TYR A 145 1.38 -1.80 14.08
N LYS A 146 0.05 -1.78 14.18
CA LYS A 146 -0.85 -2.23 13.09
C LYS A 146 -2.24 -1.56 13.01
N PRO A 147 -2.36 -0.23 13.02
CA PRO A 147 -3.65 0.43 12.90
C PRO A 147 -4.26 0.24 11.50
N THR A 148 -5.59 0.28 11.47
CA THR A 148 -6.39 0.32 10.23
C THR A 148 -7.08 1.67 10.11
N PHE A 149 -6.98 2.29 8.95
CA PHE A 149 -7.58 3.58 8.64
C PHE A 149 -8.62 3.46 7.55
N LEU A 150 -9.65 4.30 7.64
CA LEU A 150 -10.64 4.49 6.58
C LEU A 150 -10.19 5.62 5.65
N ILE A 151 -10.38 5.42 4.36
CA ILE A 151 -10.15 6.44 3.33
C ILE A 151 -11.46 7.22 3.19
N SER A 152 -11.42 8.48 3.59
CA SER A 152 -12.52 9.45 3.43
C SER A 152 -12.59 10.01 2.02
#